data_AF-F9YQJ8-F1
#
_entry.id   AF-F9YQJ8-F1
#
_cell.length_a   1.000
_cell.length_b   1.000
_cell.length_c   1.000
_cell.angle_alpha   90.00
_cell.angle_beta   90.00
_cell.angle_gamma   90.00
#
_symmetry.space_group_name_H-M   'P 1'
#
loop_
_entity.id
_entity.type
_entity.pdbx_description
1 polymer ?
#
loop_
_entity_poly.entity_id
_entity_poly.type
_entity_poly.pdbx_seq_one_letter_code
_entity_poly.pdbx_strand_id
1 'polypeptide(L)'
;MKIFLTISLSIICLHASSQTLKHIAERSAIDIGYDYLGRNSLGVGLNYNLPINEYNWHGYNVGLGIRYFKGENNVHLFVPEAKISYRYYGLLFAVHTSTKNFAPIVGLSFMNCFHLYSGYSFAFEEDKNQLKGIIFGIKLFISGKNSQFYDRLKIGF
;
A
#
# COMPACT_ATOMS: atom_id res chain seq x y z
N MET A 1 -10.57 37.38 -29.31
CA MET A 1 -10.20 37.45 -27.88
C MET A 1 -10.73 36.25 -27.06
N LYS A 2 -12.02 35.88 -27.13
CA LYS A 2 -12.59 34.75 -26.36
C LYS A 2 -11.91 33.39 -26.62
N ILE A 3 -11.65 33.02 -27.87
CA ILE A 3 -11.02 31.73 -28.24
C ILE A 3 -9.61 31.59 -27.66
N PHE A 4 -8.83 32.67 -27.67
CA PHE A 4 -7.45 32.68 -27.17
C PHE A 4 -7.41 32.51 -25.64
N LEU A 5 -8.37 33.12 -24.93
CA LEU A 5 -8.54 32.97 -23.49
C LEU A 5 -8.91 31.52 -23.12
N THR A 6 -9.83 30.90 -23.88
CA THR A 6 -10.24 29.51 -23.64
C THR A 6 -9.10 28.53 -23.84
N ILE A 7 -8.33 28.65 -24.93
CA ILE A 7 -7.19 27.79 -25.22
C ILE A 7 -6.10 27.92 -24.13
N SER A 8 -5.81 29.16 -23.71
CA SER A 8 -4.85 29.41 -22.63
C SER A 8 -5.28 28.78 -21.30
N LEU A 9 -6.57 28.89 -20.94
CA LEU A 9 -7.12 28.29 -19.73
C LEU A 9 -7.06 26.75 -19.77
N SER A 10 -7.36 26.14 -20.91
CA SER A 10 -7.26 24.68 -21.10
C SER A 10 -5.83 24.17 -20.95
N ILE A 11 -4.84 24.88 -21.51
CA ILE A 11 -3.42 24.51 -21.40
C ILE A 11 -2.95 24.61 -19.94
N ILE A 12 -3.38 25.63 -19.20
CA ILE A 12 -3.08 25.79 -17.76
C ILE A 12 -3.69 24.65 -16.96
N CYS A 13 -4.95 24.28 -17.21
CA CYS A 13 -5.60 23.14 -16.55
C CYS A 13 -4.88 21.81 -16.84
N LEU A 14 -4.43 21.59 -18.08
CA LEU A 14 -3.67 20.39 -18.46
C LEU A 14 -2.27 20.34 -17.83
N HIS A 15 -1.61 21.50 -17.67
CA HIS A 15 -0.34 21.58 -16.95
C HIS A 15 -0.51 21.32 -15.46
N ALA A 16 -1.53 21.91 -14.83
CA ALA A 16 -1.81 21.73 -13.41
C ALA A 16 -2.18 20.27 -13.09
N SER A 17 -2.96 19.60 -13.95
CA SER A 17 -3.29 18.18 -13.79
C SER A 17 -2.06 17.28 -13.96
N SER A 18 -1.19 17.57 -14.93
CA SER A 18 0.06 16.85 -15.16
C SER A 18 1.03 16.95 -13.96
N GLN A 19 1.20 18.15 -13.39
CA GLN A 19 2.04 18.34 -12.21
C GLN A 19 1.47 17.59 -10.98
N THR A 20 0.15 17.61 -10.82
CA THR A 20 -0.53 16.87 -9.74
C THR A 20 -0.35 15.36 -9.90
N LEU A 21 -0.53 14.82 -11.11
CA LEU A 21 -0.31 13.41 -11.40
C LEU A 21 1.14 12.99 -11.17
N LYS A 22 2.11 13.83 -11.56
CA LYS A 22 3.52 13.61 -11.28
C LYS A 22 3.79 13.54 -9.78
N HIS A 23 3.25 14.48 -9.01
CA HIS A 23 3.43 14.48 -7.56
C HIS A 23 2.82 13.24 -6.89
N ILE A 24 1.63 12.82 -7.35
CA ILE A 24 0.99 11.59 -6.88
C ILE A 24 1.86 10.37 -7.23
N ALA A 25 2.34 10.28 -8.46
CA ALA A 25 3.17 9.18 -8.92
C ALA A 25 4.51 9.09 -8.17
N GLU A 26 5.14 10.23 -7.87
CA GLU A 26 6.39 10.29 -7.08
C GLU A 26 6.20 9.76 -5.66
N ARG A 27 5.00 9.86 -5.10
CA ARG A 27 4.68 9.33 -3.77
C ARG A 27 3.93 8.01 -3.81
N SER A 28 3.86 7.36 -4.96
CA SER A 28 3.19 6.08 -5.12
C SER A 28 4.16 4.94 -5.39
N ALA A 29 3.84 3.75 -4.93
CA ALA A 29 4.54 2.51 -5.25
C ALA A 29 3.55 1.39 -5.56
N ILE A 30 3.97 0.47 -6.41
CA ILE A 30 3.31 -0.82 -6.56
C ILE A 30 3.80 -1.70 -5.41
N ASP A 31 2.90 -2.32 -4.67
CA ASP A 31 3.24 -3.33 -3.67
C ASP A 31 3.00 -4.74 -4.20
N ILE A 32 3.92 -5.65 -3.88
CA ILE A 32 3.77 -7.09 -4.08
C ILE A 32 4.01 -7.75 -2.73
N GLY A 33 3.07 -8.57 -2.28
CA GLY A 33 3.13 -9.22 -0.98
C GLY A 33 2.79 -10.69 -1.03
N TYR A 34 3.34 -11.42 -0.06
CA TYR A 34 2.97 -12.80 0.24
C TYR A 34 2.59 -12.86 1.72
N ASP A 35 1.42 -13.43 2.01
CA ASP A 35 0.95 -13.65 3.36
C ASP A 35 0.55 -15.12 3.54
N TYR A 36 1.05 -15.73 4.63
CA TYR A 36 0.43 -16.91 5.21
C TYR A 36 -0.67 -16.46 6.17
N LEU A 37 -1.93 -16.79 5.83
CA LEU A 37 -3.14 -16.35 6.53
C LEU A 37 -4.07 -17.54 6.80
N GLY A 38 -3.56 -18.54 7.52
CA GLY A 38 -4.13 -19.90 7.54
C GLY A 38 -4.01 -20.65 6.20
N ARG A 39 -3.65 -19.94 5.13
CA ARG A 39 -3.33 -20.44 3.79
C ARG A 39 -2.43 -19.44 3.06
N ASN A 40 -1.74 -19.92 2.04
CA ASN A 40 -0.90 -19.09 1.19
C ASN A 40 -1.74 -18.10 0.37
N SER A 41 -1.34 -16.83 0.38
CA SER A 41 -1.98 -15.78 -0.41
C SER A 41 -0.94 -14.82 -0.98
N LEU A 42 -1.28 -14.22 -2.11
CA LEU A 42 -0.46 -13.22 -2.81
C LEU A 42 -1.27 -11.94 -2.95
N GLY A 43 -0.64 -10.80 -2.71
CA GLY A 43 -1.24 -9.48 -2.86
C GLY A 43 -0.48 -8.64 -3.88
N VAL A 44 -1.21 -7.85 -4.65
CA VAL A 44 -0.65 -6.78 -5.46
C VAL A 44 -1.49 -5.52 -5.30
N GLY A 45 -0.88 -4.34 -5.31
CA GLY A 45 -1.63 -3.10 -5.15
C GLY A 45 -0.83 -1.84 -5.42
N LEU A 46 -1.47 -0.72 -5.17
CA LEU A 46 -0.89 0.62 -5.20
C LEU A 46 -0.92 1.19 -3.79
N ASN A 47 0.19 1.74 -3.35
CA ASN A 47 0.32 2.45 -2.08
C ASN A 47 0.78 3.87 -2.32
N TYR A 48 0.24 4.78 -1.54
CA TYR A 48 0.59 6.19 -1.51
C TYR A 48 1.21 6.53 -0.15
N ASN A 49 2.38 7.17 -0.17
CA ASN A 49 3.11 7.57 1.03
C ASN A 49 2.73 8.99 1.49
N LEU A 50 2.43 9.11 2.78
CA LEU A 50 2.15 10.34 3.50
C LEU A 50 3.21 10.51 4.61
N PRO A 51 4.43 10.97 4.26
CA PRO A 51 5.50 11.13 5.23
C PRO A 51 5.19 12.27 6.19
N ILE A 52 5.38 12.02 7.49
CA ILE A 52 5.46 13.06 8.53
C ILE A 52 6.91 13.54 8.63
N ASN A 53 7.85 12.59 8.65
CA ASN A 53 9.28 12.86 8.62
C ASN A 53 10.01 11.73 7.87
N GLU A 54 10.52 12.06 6.68
CA GLU A 54 11.22 11.12 5.79
C GLU A 54 12.55 10.61 6.38
N TYR A 55 13.20 11.35 7.28
CA TYR A 55 14.49 10.99 7.88
C TYR A 55 14.34 10.11 9.13
N ASN A 56 13.19 10.19 9.81
CA ASN A 56 12.87 9.37 10.98
C ASN A 56 11.98 8.17 10.66
N TRP A 57 11.80 7.87 9.36
CA TRP A 57 10.97 6.76 8.86
C TRP A 57 9.57 6.80 9.46
N HIS A 58 9.02 8.01 9.49
CA HIS A 58 7.78 8.32 10.17
C HIS A 58 6.75 8.80 9.17
N GLY A 59 5.64 8.07 9.07
CA GLY A 59 4.55 8.46 8.18
C GLY A 59 3.51 7.38 8.05
N TYR A 60 2.60 7.59 7.11
CA TYR A 60 1.56 6.64 6.76
C TYR A 60 1.74 6.14 5.33
N ASN A 61 1.30 4.91 5.05
CA ASN A 61 0.91 4.55 3.69
C ASN A 61 -0.57 4.20 3.66
N VAL A 62 -1.23 4.62 2.59
CA VAL A 62 -2.60 4.22 2.27
C VAL A 62 -2.56 3.51 0.93
N GLY A 63 -3.15 2.34 0.84
CA GLY A 63 -3.10 1.53 -0.37
C GLY A 63 -4.38 0.78 -0.66
N LEU A 64 -4.54 0.47 -1.94
CA LEU A 64 -5.62 -0.34 -2.48
C LEU A 64 -5.00 -1.44 -3.35
N GLY A 65 -5.59 -2.62 -3.34
CA GLY A 65 -5.06 -3.73 -4.12
C GLY A 65 -6.01 -4.90 -4.23
N ILE A 66 -5.47 -6.00 -4.72
CA ILE A 66 -6.17 -7.27 -4.88
C ILE A 66 -5.32 -8.36 -4.24
N ARG A 67 -5.97 -9.22 -3.47
CA ARG A 67 -5.40 -10.45 -2.92
C ARG A 67 -5.93 -11.66 -3.66
N TYR A 68 -5.00 -12.49 -4.11
CA TYR A 68 -5.25 -13.82 -4.62
C TYR A 68 -5.01 -14.88 -3.54
N PHE A 69 -5.89 -15.86 -3.45
CA PHE A 69 -5.66 -17.10 -2.71
C PHE A 69 -6.49 -18.25 -3.27
N LYS A 70 -6.11 -19.47 -2.87
CA LYS A 70 -6.86 -20.68 -3.21
C LYS A 70 -7.88 -20.99 -2.11
N GLY A 71 -9.16 -20.95 -2.47
CA GLY A 71 -10.29 -21.35 -1.64
C GLY A 71 -10.38 -22.86 -1.45
N GLU A 72 -11.43 -23.32 -0.78
CA GLU A 72 -11.78 -24.75 -0.78
C GLU A 72 -12.13 -25.22 -2.20
N ASN A 73 -11.99 -26.53 -2.45
CA ASN A 73 -12.22 -27.16 -3.76
C ASN A 73 -11.41 -26.56 -4.91
N ASN A 74 -10.22 -26.01 -4.61
CA ASN A 74 -9.32 -25.39 -5.58
C ASN A 74 -9.87 -24.15 -6.30
N VAL A 75 -10.90 -23.49 -5.77
CA VAL A 75 -11.44 -22.27 -6.36
C VAL A 75 -10.41 -21.14 -6.22
N HIS A 76 -10.16 -20.41 -7.31
CA HIS A 76 -9.28 -19.24 -7.32
C HIS A 76 -10.08 -18.00 -6.93
N LEU A 77 -9.64 -17.29 -5.88
CA LEU A 77 -10.34 -16.13 -5.36
C LEU A 77 -9.46 -14.89 -5.46
N PHE A 78 -10.07 -13.79 -5.91
CA PHE A 78 -9.47 -12.46 -6.00
C PHE A 78 -10.32 -11.50 -5.19
N VAL A 79 -9.74 -10.92 -4.15
CA VAL A 79 -10.46 -10.10 -3.17
C VAL A 79 -9.87 -8.70 -3.15
N PRO A 80 -10.67 -7.65 -3.35
CA PRO A 80 -10.19 -6.28 -3.23
C PRO A 80 -9.83 -5.98 -1.77
N GLU A 81 -8.72 -5.28 -1.58
CA GLU A 81 -8.19 -4.93 -0.25
C GLU A 81 -7.87 -3.45 -0.14
N ALA A 82 -8.09 -2.90 1.05
CA ALA A 82 -7.59 -1.63 1.50
C ALA A 82 -6.57 -1.83 2.63
N LYS A 83 -5.53 -1.01 2.62
CA LYS A 83 -4.38 -1.13 3.51
C LYS A 83 -4.04 0.25 4.06
N ILE A 84 -3.91 0.36 5.38
CA ILE A 84 -3.36 1.55 6.02
C ILE A 84 -2.23 1.10 6.92
N SER A 85 -1.08 1.77 6.80
CA SER A 85 0.07 1.53 7.66
C SER A 85 0.55 2.83 8.28
N TYR A 86 0.99 2.74 9.52
CA TYR A 86 1.72 3.73 10.27
C TYR A 86 3.13 3.19 10.53
N ARG A 87 4.13 4.04 10.32
CA ARG A 87 5.54 3.69 10.41
C ARG A 87 6.20 4.66 11.37
N TYR A 88 7.04 4.17 12.27
CA TYR A 88 7.76 5.00 13.25
C TYR A 88 9.10 4.36 13.62
N TYR A 89 10.23 4.97 13.23
CA TYR A 89 11.58 4.44 13.44
C TYR A 89 11.72 2.96 13.04
N GLY A 90 11.11 2.59 11.92
CA GLY A 90 11.12 1.22 11.40
C GLY A 90 10.14 0.26 12.05
N LEU A 91 9.43 0.64 13.12
CA LEU A 91 8.25 -0.10 13.58
C LEU A 91 7.09 0.12 12.60
N LEU A 92 6.30 -0.92 12.39
CA LEU A 92 5.12 -0.92 11.53
C LEU A 92 3.89 -1.30 12.36
N PHE A 93 2.85 -0.48 12.25
CA PHE A 93 1.50 -0.79 12.72
C PHE A 93 0.57 -0.62 11.53
N ALA A 94 -0.22 -1.63 11.22
CA ALA A 94 -1.07 -1.55 10.04
C ALA A 94 -2.40 -2.26 10.25
N VAL A 95 -3.34 -1.90 9.38
CA VAL A 95 -4.61 -2.57 9.24
C VAL A 95 -4.77 -2.89 7.76
N HIS A 96 -5.01 -4.16 7.47
CA HIS A 96 -5.49 -4.61 6.17
C HIS A 96 -6.96 -4.98 6.32
N THR A 97 -7.80 -4.56 5.38
CA THR A 97 -9.21 -4.93 5.35
C THR A 97 -9.60 -5.28 3.93
N SER A 98 -10.52 -6.20 3.77
CA SER A 98 -11.06 -6.61 2.48
C SER A 98 -12.57 -6.80 2.59
N THR A 99 -13.21 -7.33 1.56
CA THR A 99 -14.61 -7.77 1.67
C THR A 99 -14.77 -9.04 2.52
N LYS A 100 -13.69 -9.77 2.84
CA LYS A 100 -13.73 -11.04 3.57
C LYS A 100 -13.15 -10.98 4.99
N ASN A 101 -12.29 -10.02 5.29
CA ASN A 101 -11.58 -9.98 6.57
C ASN A 101 -11.15 -8.59 6.99
N PHE A 102 -10.83 -8.49 8.28
CA PHE A 102 -10.14 -7.40 8.93
C PHE A 102 -8.90 -7.94 9.64
N ALA A 103 -7.76 -7.30 9.45
CA ALA A 103 -6.46 -7.79 9.91
C ALA A 103 -5.60 -6.67 10.48
N PRO A 104 -5.58 -6.49 11.81
CA PRO A 104 -4.54 -5.70 12.47
C PRO A 104 -3.20 -6.44 12.39
N ILE A 105 -2.15 -5.71 12.04
CA ILE A 105 -0.79 -6.21 11.90
C ILE A 105 0.22 -5.30 12.59
N VAL A 106 1.31 -5.91 13.06
CA VAL A 106 2.48 -5.25 13.62
C VAL A 106 3.74 -5.85 13.00
N GLY A 107 4.80 -5.07 12.89
CA GLY A 107 6.02 -5.56 12.28
C GLY A 107 7.10 -4.52 12.15
N LEU A 108 7.92 -4.72 11.13
CA LEU A 108 9.05 -3.88 10.78
C LEU A 108 8.90 -3.35 9.35
N SER A 109 9.25 -2.09 9.17
CA SER A 109 9.35 -1.41 7.89
C SER A 109 10.79 -0.95 7.69
N PHE A 110 11.42 -1.38 6.61
CA PHE A 110 12.76 -0.94 6.24
C PHE A 110 12.66 0.10 5.11
N MET A 111 12.90 1.36 5.45
CA MET A 111 12.90 2.52 4.54
C MET A 111 11.64 2.65 3.67
N ASN A 112 10.49 2.13 4.14
CA ASN A 112 9.29 1.92 3.32
C ASN A 112 9.46 1.06 2.06
N CYS A 113 10.63 0.47 1.82
CA CYS A 113 10.87 -0.39 0.66
C CYS A 113 10.39 -1.83 0.91
N PHE A 114 10.46 -2.25 2.17
CA PHE A 114 10.21 -3.62 2.59
C PHE A 114 9.47 -3.64 3.93
N HIS A 115 8.40 -4.43 4.01
CA HIS A 115 7.69 -4.67 5.26
C HIS A 115 7.73 -6.17 5.60
N LEU A 116 8.02 -6.49 6.85
CA LEU A 116 7.88 -7.81 7.45
C LEU A 116 6.93 -7.69 8.63
N TYR A 117 5.86 -8.48 8.66
CA TYR A 117 4.83 -8.32 9.68
C TYR A 117 4.17 -9.63 10.09
N SER A 118 3.55 -9.57 11.26
CA SER A 118 2.64 -10.59 11.76
C SER A 118 1.39 -9.93 12.34
N GLY A 119 0.36 -10.72 12.60
CA GLY A 119 -0.88 -10.22 13.15
C GLY A 119 -1.92 -11.32 13.23
N TYR A 120 -3.19 -10.92 13.26
CA TYR A 120 -4.30 -11.85 13.21
C TYR A 120 -5.38 -11.35 12.26
N SER A 121 -5.98 -12.26 11.50
CA SER A 121 -7.09 -11.96 10.60
C SER A 121 -8.40 -12.47 11.16
N PHE A 122 -9.34 -11.55 11.29
CA PHE A 122 -10.73 -11.80 11.65
C PHE A 122 -11.55 -11.86 10.37
N ALA A 123 -12.16 -13.01 10.08
CA ALA A 123 -13.10 -13.11 8.97
C ALA A 123 -14.43 -12.44 9.33
N PHE A 124 -15.05 -11.77 8.37
CA PHE A 124 -16.39 -11.18 8.56
C PHE A 124 -17.52 -12.21 8.42
N GLU A 125 -17.28 -13.24 7.61
CA GLU A 125 -18.21 -14.34 7.39
C GLU A 125 -17.54 -15.66 7.76
N GLU A 126 -18.30 -16.54 8.40
CA GLU A 126 -17.87 -17.91 8.69
C GLU A 126 -18.14 -18.82 7.49
N ASP A 127 -17.60 -18.46 6.32
CA ASP A 127 -17.64 -19.28 5.12
C ASP A 127 -16.41 -20.20 4.99
N LYS A 128 -16.50 -21.15 4.07
CA LYS A 128 -15.43 -22.10 3.74
C LYS A 128 -14.20 -21.44 3.08
N ASN A 129 -14.34 -20.20 2.62
CA ASN A 129 -13.31 -19.42 1.93
C ASN A 129 -12.78 -18.28 2.80
N GLN A 130 -12.83 -18.46 4.12
CA GLN A 130 -12.39 -17.49 5.09
C GLN A 130 -10.88 -17.25 5.07
N LEU A 131 -10.55 -15.97 5.26
CA LEU A 131 -9.21 -15.48 5.55
C LEU A 131 -9.14 -15.22 7.06
N LYS A 132 -8.87 -16.27 7.85
CA LYS A 132 -8.87 -16.23 9.31
C LYS A 132 -7.62 -16.90 9.88
N GLY A 133 -7.06 -16.31 10.93
CA GLY A 133 -5.93 -16.87 11.67
C GLY A 133 -4.71 -15.97 11.75
N ILE A 134 -3.60 -16.53 12.24
CA ILE A 134 -2.33 -15.82 12.40
C ILE A 134 -1.77 -15.46 11.02
N ILE A 135 -1.25 -14.24 10.91
CA ILE A 135 -0.62 -13.72 9.70
C ILE A 135 0.89 -13.80 9.85
N PHE A 136 1.58 -14.26 8.81
CA PHE A 136 2.99 -13.97 8.59
C PHE A 136 3.15 -13.46 7.17
N GLY A 137 3.65 -12.23 7.04
CA GLY A 137 3.60 -11.50 5.79
C GLY A 137 4.88 -10.76 5.47
N ILE A 138 5.15 -10.67 4.17
CA ILE A 138 6.25 -9.94 3.57
C ILE A 138 5.69 -9.10 2.42
N LYS A 139 6.16 -7.85 2.31
CA LYS A 139 5.72 -6.95 1.24
C LYS A 139 6.89 -6.14 0.73
N LEU A 140 7.00 -6.09 -0.59
CA LEU A 140 7.97 -5.31 -1.34
C LEU A 140 7.26 -4.17 -2.05
N PHE A 141 7.86 -2.99 -2.01
CA PHE A 141 7.36 -1.81 -2.70
C PHE A 141 8.31 -1.42 -3.82
N ILE A 142 7.73 -1.16 -4.99
CA ILE A 142 8.43 -0.80 -6.22
C ILE A 142 7.89 0.55 -6.69
N SER A 143 8.76 1.55 -6.67
CA SER A 143 8.50 2.90 -7.18
C SER A 143 9.59 3.35 -8.16
N GLY A 144 9.32 4.44 -8.88
CA GLY A 144 10.23 5.00 -9.89
C GLY A 144 11.53 5.55 -9.29
N LYS A 145 12.52 5.79 -10.16
CA LYS A 145 13.89 6.18 -9.77
C LYS A 145 13.99 7.44 -8.88
N ASN A 146 13.10 8.41 -9.07
CA ASN A 146 13.09 9.68 -8.32
C ASN A 146 11.93 9.75 -7.31
N SER A 147 11.50 8.60 -6.81
CA SER A 147 10.37 8.47 -5.90
C SER A 147 10.62 9.13 -4.54
N GLN A 148 9.58 9.76 -4.00
CA GLN A 148 9.44 10.20 -2.61
C GLN A 148 8.66 9.18 -1.76
N PHE A 149 8.44 7.96 -2.28
CA PHE A 149 7.78 6.89 -1.54
C PHE A 149 8.67 6.30 -0.44
N TYR A 150 9.97 6.14 -0.71
CA TYR A 150 10.90 5.55 0.24
C TYR A 150 11.38 6.57 1.27
N ASP A 151 11.66 6.09 2.48
CA ASP A 151 12.28 6.93 3.50
C ASP A 151 13.77 7.11 3.21
N ARG A 152 14.35 8.18 3.76
CA ARG A 152 15.76 8.53 3.54
C ARG A 152 16.59 8.09 4.74
N LEU A 153 17.81 7.64 4.46
CA LEU A 153 18.82 7.49 5.50
C LEU A 153 19.39 8.87 5.83
N LYS A 154 19.39 9.26 7.10
CA LYS A 154 20.19 10.39 7.55
C LYS A 154 21.64 9.93 7.63
N ILE A 155 22.45 10.26 6.62
CA ILE A 155 23.89 10.01 6.61
C ILE A 155 24.57 11.30 7.08
N GLY A 156 25.14 11.29 8.30
CA GLY A 156 25.91 12.42 8.86
C GLY A 156 25.28 13.08 10.10
N PHE A 157 26.16 13.47 11.03
CA PHE A 157 25.89 14.11 12.32
C PHE A 157 25.51 15.59 12.14
#